data_AF-A0A645JDQ6-F1
#
_entry.id   AF-A0A645JDQ6-F1
#
_cell.length_a   1.000
_cell.length_b   1.000
_cell.length_c   1.000
_cell.angle_alpha   90.00
_cell.angle_beta   90.00
_cell.angle_gamma   90.00
#
_symmetry.space_group_name_H-M   'P 1'
#
loop_
_entity.id
_entity.type
_entity.pdbx_description
1 polymer ?
#
loop_
_entity_poly.entity_id
_entity_poly.type
_entity_poly.pdbx_seq_one_letter_code
_entity_poly.pdbx_strand_id
1 'polypeptide(L)'
;MPGLADALGGVPVTLDADFPLLGSKGEQVVLDSTSVNYFLRNRYDVGGDLVRARHHEEFLLSLLRQIKEKGGARYLTALFGYSVRYTRTNLNFSQMVALASLLDKCDLNELDYRVIAGDYQTIGGVCYYLSDADDVKNRLAALDG
;
A
#
# COMPACT_ATOMS: atom_id res chain seq x y z
N MET A 1 1.49 9.72 5.61
CA MET A 1 0.64 8.54 5.88
C MET A 1 0.15 8.40 7.33
N PRO A 2 0.88 8.78 8.40
CA PRO A 2 0.45 8.53 9.78
C PRO A 2 -0.97 8.99 10.11
N GLY A 3 -1.31 10.26 9.85
CA GLY A 3 -2.64 10.73 10.18
C GLY A 3 -3.74 10.38 9.16
N LEU A 4 -3.41 9.71 8.05
CA LEU A 4 -4.45 9.09 7.21
C LEU A 4 -4.95 7.79 7.88
N ALA A 5 -4.06 7.00 8.48
CA ALA A 5 -4.46 5.83 9.26
C ALA A 5 -5.36 6.24 10.43
N ASP A 6 -5.00 7.28 11.18
CA ASP A 6 -5.84 7.80 12.28
C ASP A 6 -7.18 8.34 11.78
N ALA A 7 -7.22 9.04 10.65
CA ALA A 7 -8.45 9.57 10.09
C ALA A 7 -9.46 8.47 9.72
N LEU A 8 -8.98 7.25 9.48
CA LEU A 8 -9.79 6.05 9.23
C LEU A 8 -10.18 5.31 10.51
N GLY A 9 -9.60 5.66 11.67
CA GLY A 9 -9.75 4.92 12.92
C GLY A 9 -8.77 3.75 13.07
N GLY A 10 -7.61 3.84 12.39
CA GLY A 10 -6.60 2.79 12.30
C GLY A 10 -6.79 1.89 11.08
N VAL A 11 -5.82 1.03 10.74
CA VAL A 11 -5.84 0.12 9.58
C VAL A 11 -5.51 -1.31 10.00
N PRO A 12 -6.45 -2.27 9.90
CA PRO A 12 -6.20 -3.64 10.31
C PRO A 12 -5.25 -4.33 9.33
N VAL A 13 -4.23 -5.03 9.81
CA VAL A 13 -3.34 -5.85 8.98
C VAL A 13 -3.06 -7.18 9.66
N THR A 14 -2.75 -8.21 8.89
CA THR A 14 -2.22 -9.46 9.43
C THR A 14 -0.69 -9.42 9.40
N LEU A 15 -0.04 -9.65 10.54
CA LEU A 15 1.42 -9.68 10.63
C LEU A 15 1.98 -10.94 9.95
N ASP A 16 2.91 -10.79 9.02
CA ASP A 16 3.55 -11.90 8.29
C ASP A 16 4.85 -12.42 8.96
N ALA A 17 5.30 -11.71 9.99
CA ALA A 17 6.46 -11.98 10.81
C ALA A 17 6.25 -11.44 12.23
N ASP A 18 7.18 -11.75 13.14
CA ASP A 18 7.17 -11.19 14.49
C ASP A 18 7.68 -9.75 14.46
N PHE A 19 6.96 -8.85 15.12
CA PHE A 19 7.30 -7.44 15.24
C PHE A 19 7.42 -7.11 16.73
N PRO A 20 8.64 -6.84 17.25
CA PRO A 20 8.87 -6.63 18.68
C PRO A 20 7.95 -5.61 19.37
N LEU A 21 7.46 -4.62 18.62
CA LEU A 21 6.60 -3.54 19.13
C LEU A 21 5.15 -3.61 18.64
N LEU A 22 4.77 -4.62 17.85
CA LEU A 22 3.39 -4.73 17.32
C LEU A 22 2.69 -6.04 17.70
N GLY A 23 3.40 -7.16 17.69
CA GLY A 23 2.77 -8.47 17.88
C GLY A 23 3.52 -9.60 17.21
N SER A 24 2.90 -10.77 17.20
CA SER A 24 3.47 -12.00 16.64
C SER A 24 2.93 -12.29 15.24
N LYS A 25 3.66 -13.10 14.48
CA LYS A 25 3.23 -13.57 13.16
C LYS A 25 1.84 -14.22 13.23
N GLY A 26 0.96 -13.83 12.29
CA GLY A 26 -0.42 -14.29 12.17
C GLY A 26 -1.42 -13.48 12.99
N GLU A 27 -0.96 -12.60 13.88
CA GLU A 27 -1.83 -11.72 14.65
C GLU A 27 -2.43 -10.62 13.77
N GLN A 28 -3.70 -10.31 13.99
CA GLN A 28 -4.32 -9.13 13.40
C GLN A 28 -4.14 -7.93 14.33
N VAL A 29 -3.53 -6.87 13.81
CA VAL A 29 -3.30 -5.63 14.55
C VAL A 29 -3.89 -4.45 13.82
N VAL A 30 -4.32 -3.43 14.56
CA VAL A 30 -4.84 -2.18 13.98
C VAL A 30 -3.74 -1.13 14.01
N LEU A 31 -3.25 -0.75 12.84
CA LEU A 31 -2.19 0.24 12.67
C LEU A 31 -2.75 1.66 12.74
N ASP A 32 -2.24 2.44 13.69
CA ASP A 32 -2.49 3.87 13.85
C ASP A 32 -1.27 4.71 13.41
N SER A 33 -1.30 6.02 13.62
CA SER A 33 -0.19 6.91 13.27
C SER A 33 1.13 6.59 13.97
N THR A 34 1.09 5.93 15.13
CA THR A 34 2.27 5.59 15.92
C THR A 34 2.93 4.30 15.43
N SER A 35 2.13 3.34 14.99
CA SER A 35 2.55 1.99 14.61
C SER A 35 2.74 1.82 13.10
N VAL A 36 2.03 2.56 12.25
CA VAL A 36 2.07 2.39 10.79
C VAL A 36 3.46 2.61 10.20
N ASN A 37 4.21 3.58 10.71
CA ASN A 37 5.58 3.83 10.23
C ASN A 37 6.53 2.70 10.64
N TYR A 38 6.32 2.11 11.81
CA TYR A 38 7.14 0.99 12.27
C TYR A 38 6.90 -0.23 11.38
N PHE A 39 5.64 -0.56 11.10
CA PHE A 39 5.29 -1.64 10.17
C PHE A 39 5.84 -1.40 8.76
N LEU A 40 5.52 -0.26 8.14
CA LEU A 40 5.86 0.01 6.74
C LEU A 40 7.36 0.27 6.47
N ARG A 41 8.14 0.66 7.49
CA ARG A 41 9.57 0.99 7.30
C ARG A 41 10.50 -0.11 7.79
N ASN A 42 9.98 -1.15 8.44
CA ASN A 42 10.83 -2.23 8.92
C ASN A 42 11.45 -2.96 7.74
N ARG A 43 12.78 -2.97 7.69
CA ARG A 43 13.59 -3.62 6.65
C ARG A 43 14.43 -4.76 7.23
N TYR A 44 14.91 -4.59 8.45
CA TYR A 44 16.00 -5.38 9.02
C TYR A 44 15.51 -6.62 9.75
N ASP A 45 14.32 -6.55 10.36
CA ASP A 45 13.84 -7.63 11.22
C ASP A 45 13.12 -8.75 10.42
N VAL A 46 12.75 -8.48 9.17
CA VAL A 46 11.70 -9.25 8.47
C VAL A 46 12.00 -9.63 7.02
N GLY A 47 13.11 -9.15 6.40
CA GLY A 47 13.57 -9.69 5.10
C GLY A 47 13.77 -8.69 3.95
N GLY A 48 14.22 -7.47 4.24
CA GLY A 48 14.68 -6.53 3.21
C GLY A 48 13.57 -5.79 2.47
N ASP A 49 13.89 -5.26 1.28
CA ASP A 49 12.99 -4.35 0.55
C ASP A 49 11.78 -5.04 -0.09
N LEU A 50 11.90 -6.33 -0.48
CA LEU A 50 10.79 -7.09 -1.05
C LEU A 50 9.70 -7.39 -0.02
N VAL A 51 10.10 -7.71 1.21
CA VAL A 51 9.15 -7.89 2.32
C VAL A 51 8.49 -6.56 2.66
N ARG A 52 9.25 -5.46 2.70
CA ARG A 52 8.68 -4.12 2.86
C ARG A 52 7.63 -3.79 1.78
N ALA A 53 7.88 -4.18 0.53
CA ALA A 53 6.92 -3.99 -0.56
C ALA A 53 5.60 -4.75 -0.33
N ARG A 54 5.64 -5.94 0.26
CA ARG A 54 4.45 -6.71 0.68
C ARG A 54 3.74 -6.08 1.88
N HIS A 55 4.44 -5.45 2.81
CA HIS A 55 3.79 -4.68 3.88
C HIS A 55 3.03 -3.48 3.34
N HIS A 56 3.61 -2.79 2.36
CA HIS A 56 2.92 -1.71 1.65
C HIS A 56 1.68 -2.18 0.89
N GLU A 57 1.76 -3.36 0.26
CA GLU A 57 0.62 -4.02 -0.38
C GLU A 57 -0.53 -4.27 0.58
N GLU A 58 -0.26 -5.02 1.65
CA GLU A 58 -1.26 -5.39 2.66
C GLU A 58 -1.90 -4.15 3.29
N PHE A 59 -1.07 -3.15 3.63
CA PHE A 59 -1.56 -1.90 4.16
C PHE A 59 -2.48 -1.17 3.18
N LEU A 60 -2.09 -1.05 1.91
CA LEU A 60 -2.88 -0.35 0.91
C LEU A 60 -4.21 -1.07 0.61
N LEU A 61 -4.19 -2.40 0.51
CA LEU A 61 -5.40 -3.20 0.34
C LEU A 61 -6.36 -3.04 1.50
N SER A 62 -5.85 -3.13 2.74
CA SER A 62 -6.66 -2.93 3.94
C SER A 62 -7.21 -1.50 4.06
N LEU A 63 -6.39 -0.50 3.71
CA LEU A 63 -6.80 0.89 3.65
C LEU A 63 -8.00 1.07 2.71
N LEU A 64 -7.93 0.49 1.50
CA LEU A 64 -8.99 0.54 0.50
C LEU A 64 -10.26 -0.17 0.98
N ARG A 65 -10.12 -1.34 1.63
CA ARG A 65 -11.25 -2.07 2.22
C ARG A 65 -11.98 -1.23 3.27
N GLN A 66 -11.23 -0.62 4.20
CA GLN A 66 -11.85 0.25 5.20
C GLN A 66 -12.52 1.49 4.62
N ILE A 67 -11.93 2.10 3.58
CA ILE A 67 -12.58 3.21 2.89
C ILE A 67 -13.92 2.73 2.32
N LYS A 68 -13.94 1.57 1.65
CA LYS A 68 -15.15 0.98 1.07
C LYS A 68 -16.21 0.68 2.15
N GLU A 69 -15.81 0.05 3.26
CA GLU A 69 -16.68 -0.27 4.39
C GLU A 69 -17.29 0.96 5.06
N LYS A 70 -16.54 2.07 5.15
CA LYS A 70 -16.98 3.34 5.77
C LYS A 70 -17.82 4.22 4.84
N GLY A 71 -18.26 3.69 3.70
CA GLY A 71 -19.11 4.41 2.74
C GLY A 71 -18.39 4.88 1.49
N GLY A 72 -17.23 4.30 1.20
CA GLY A 72 -16.61 4.34 -0.12
C GLY A 72 -16.26 5.74 -0.60
N ALA A 73 -16.74 6.09 -1.80
CA ALA A 73 -16.45 7.37 -2.42
C ALA A 73 -16.84 8.58 -1.56
N ARG A 74 -17.97 8.49 -0.84
CA ARG A 74 -18.44 9.56 0.05
C ARG A 74 -17.44 9.83 1.17
N TYR A 75 -16.90 8.76 1.76
CA TYR A 75 -15.96 8.87 2.85
C TYR A 75 -14.59 9.39 2.38
N LEU A 76 -14.10 8.90 1.24
CA LEU A 76 -12.87 9.41 0.64
C LEU A 76 -12.98 10.90 0.26
N THR A 77 -14.14 11.34 -0.22
CA THR A 77 -14.42 12.76 -0.51
C THR A 77 -14.38 13.61 0.77
N ALA A 78 -14.89 13.10 1.89
CA ALA A 78 -14.80 13.79 3.18
C ALA A 78 -13.35 13.93 3.67
N LEU A 79 -12.48 12.98 3.31
CA LEU A 79 -11.04 13.03 3.63
C LEU A 79 -10.22 13.89 2.66
N PHE A 80 -10.81 14.41 1.58
CA PHE A 80 -10.09 15.11 0.51
C PHE A 80 -9.19 16.23 1.02
N GLY A 81 -9.72 17.11 1.88
CA GLY A 81 -8.97 18.24 2.44
C GLY A 81 -7.74 17.81 3.25
N TYR A 82 -7.83 16.65 3.92
CA TYR A 82 -6.69 16.05 4.61
C TYR A 82 -5.70 15.45 3.59
N SER A 83 -6.19 14.67 2.63
CA SER A 83 -5.38 14.00 1.61
C SER A 83 -4.52 14.96 0.79
N VAL A 84 -5.08 16.07 0.29
CA VAL A 84 -4.34 17.04 -0.52
C VAL A 84 -3.33 17.87 0.28
N ARG A 85 -3.53 18.00 1.60
CA ARG A 85 -2.60 18.72 2.48
C ARG A 85 -1.30 17.95 2.71
N TYR A 86 -1.39 16.62 2.75
CA TYR A 86 -0.27 15.74 3.10
C TYR A 86 0.24 14.88 1.94
N THR A 87 -0.37 14.99 0.76
CA THR A 87 0.00 14.24 -0.45
C THR A 87 0.31 15.17 -1.59
N ARG A 88 1.46 14.98 -2.24
CA ARG A 88 1.77 15.65 -3.49
C ARG A 88 1.22 14.82 -4.64
N THR A 89 0.28 15.38 -5.40
CA THR A 89 -0.38 14.69 -6.51
C THR A 89 -0.71 15.68 -7.64
N ASN A 90 -0.81 15.18 -8.86
CA ASN A 90 -1.27 15.92 -10.03
C ASN A 90 -2.77 15.69 -10.34
N LEU A 91 -3.45 14.86 -9.55
CA LEU A 91 -4.88 14.62 -9.68
C LEU A 91 -5.66 15.84 -9.17
N ASN A 92 -6.63 16.30 -9.96
CA ASN A 92 -7.59 17.31 -9.50
C ASN A 92 -8.74 16.66 -8.70
N PHE A 93 -9.58 17.50 -8.06
CA PHE A 93 -10.70 17.02 -7.24
C PHE A 93 -11.63 16.06 -8.01
N SER A 94 -12.04 16.42 -9.22
CA SER A 94 -12.93 15.60 -10.04
C SER A 94 -12.32 14.24 -10.39
N GLN A 95 -11.02 14.18 -10.67
CA GLN A 95 -10.30 12.92 -10.92
C GLN A 95 -10.24 12.05 -9.66
N MET A 96 -10.00 12.66 -8.50
CA MET A 96 -10.01 11.91 -7.23
C MET A 96 -11.40 11.36 -6.91
N VAL A 97 -12.47 12.14 -7.13
CA VAL A 97 -13.87 11.68 -6.94
C VAL A 97 -14.22 10.55 -7.92
N ALA A 98 -13.75 10.64 -9.17
CA ALA A 98 -13.95 9.59 -10.16
C ALA A 98 -13.26 8.27 -9.74
N LEU A 99 -12.01 8.34 -9.26
CA LEU A 99 -11.29 7.18 -8.71
C LEU A 99 -12.00 6.60 -7.48
N ALA A 100 -12.50 7.46 -6.60
CA ALA A 100 -13.27 7.05 -5.43
C ALA A 100 -14.54 6.29 -5.82
N SER A 101 -15.22 6.75 -6.87
CA SER A 101 -16.44 6.13 -7.40
C SER A 101 -16.15 4.80 -8.12
N LEU A 102 -14.94 4.62 -8.66
CA LEU A 102 -14.50 3.34 -9.23
C LEU A 102 -14.25 2.31 -8.12
N LEU A 103 -13.62 2.73 -7.01
CA LEU A 103 -13.37 1.88 -5.84
C LEU A 103 -14.66 1.25 -5.29
N ASP A 104 -15.77 1.99 -5.30
CA ASP A 104 -17.09 1.47 -4.87
C ASP A 104 -17.55 0.27 -5.70
N LYS A 105 -17.14 0.21 -6.97
CA LYS A 105 -17.50 -0.85 -7.92
C LYS A 105 -16.48 -1.98 -8.02
N CYS A 106 -15.23 -1.74 -7.61
CA CYS A 106 -14.18 -2.76 -7.65
C CYS A 106 -14.42 -3.88 -6.62
N ASP A 107 -14.23 -5.13 -7.03
CA ASP A 107 -14.00 -6.22 -6.08
C ASP A 107 -12.54 -6.17 -5.63
N LEU A 108 -12.31 -5.86 -4.35
CA LEU A 108 -10.97 -5.78 -3.78
C LEU A 108 -10.33 -7.16 -3.57
N ASN A 109 -11.08 -8.25 -3.72
CA ASN A 109 -10.54 -9.61 -3.72
C ASN A 109 -9.96 -10.02 -5.08
N GLU A 110 -10.33 -9.30 -6.15
CA GLU A 110 -9.81 -9.50 -7.50
C GLU A 110 -8.65 -8.55 -7.82
N LEU A 111 -8.23 -7.70 -6.87
CA LEU A 111 -7.13 -6.77 -7.09
C LEU A 111 -5.80 -7.53 -7.17
N ASP A 112 -5.19 -7.52 -8.33
CA ASP A 112 -3.86 -8.10 -8.55
C ASP A 112 -2.79 -7.08 -8.14
N TYR A 113 -2.14 -7.31 -7.00
CA TYR A 113 -0.95 -6.57 -6.61
C TYR A 113 0.27 -7.45 -6.82
N ARG A 114 1.29 -6.90 -7.47
CA ARG A 114 2.53 -7.64 -7.76
C ARG A 114 3.73 -6.72 -7.73
N VAL A 115 4.80 -7.20 -7.11
CA VAL A 115 6.14 -6.62 -7.29
C VAL A 115 6.68 -7.07 -8.64
N ILE A 116 7.36 -6.17 -9.37
CA ILE A 116 8.07 -6.51 -10.60
C ILE A 116 9.20 -7.48 -10.22
N ALA A 117 9.29 -8.61 -10.91
CA ALA A 117 10.32 -9.61 -10.63
C ALA A 117 11.72 -9.08 -10.96
N GLY A 118 12.74 -9.61 -10.28
CA GLY A 118 14.11 -9.13 -10.40
C GLY A 118 14.96 -9.48 -9.19
N ASP A 119 16.25 -9.18 -9.30
CA ASP A 119 17.26 -9.52 -8.31
C ASP A 119 18.20 -8.35 -7.99
N TYR A 120 18.84 -8.42 -6.83
CA TYR A 120 19.84 -7.43 -6.43
C TYR A 120 21.19 -7.71 -7.07
N GLN A 121 21.79 -6.69 -7.68
CA GLN A 121 23.16 -6.74 -8.19
C GLN A 121 23.95 -5.50 -7.78
N THR A 122 25.19 -5.70 -7.36
CA THR A 122 26.12 -4.61 -7.06
C THR A 122 26.94 -4.28 -8.30
N ILE A 123 26.78 -3.07 -8.84
CA ILE A 123 27.50 -2.56 -10.01
C ILE A 123 28.26 -1.31 -9.57
N GLY A 124 29.60 -1.33 -9.64
CA GLY A 124 30.43 -0.19 -9.24
C GLY A 124 30.30 0.19 -7.75
N GLY A 125 30.02 -0.78 -6.87
CA GLY A 125 29.84 -0.54 -5.43
C GLY A 125 28.45 -0.05 -5.02
N VAL A 126 27.51 0.12 -5.97
CA VAL A 126 26.12 0.51 -5.71
C VAL A 126 25.21 -0.70 -5.96
N CYS A 127 24.28 -0.93 -5.04
CA CYS A 127 23.29 -2.00 -5.16
C CYS A 127 22.09 -1.54 -6.01
N TYR A 128 21.77 -2.30 -7.05
CA TYR A 128 20.64 -2.10 -7.94
C TYR A 128 19.65 -3.27 -7.80
N TYR A 129 18.37 -2.98 -7.94
CA TYR A 129 17.36 -4.01 -8.20
C TYR A 129 17.16 -4.09 -9.71
N LEU A 130 17.62 -5.18 -10.33
CA LEU A 130 17.52 -5.39 -11.76
C LEU A 130 16.25 -6.17 -12.07
N SER A 131 15.28 -5.48 -12.67
CA SER A 131 14.02 -6.09 -13.08
C SER A 131 14.20 -7.07 -14.22
N ASP A 132 13.43 -8.15 -14.20
CA ASP A 132 13.29 -9.08 -15.31
C ASP A 132 12.61 -8.37 -16.48
N ALA A 133 13.34 -8.27 -17.60
CA ALA A 133 12.88 -7.54 -18.77
C ALA A 133 11.65 -8.19 -19.43
N ASP A 134 11.51 -9.51 -19.35
CA ASP A 134 10.36 -10.22 -19.92
C ASP A 134 9.15 -10.10 -19.01
N ASP A 135 9.32 -10.13 -17.68
CA ASP A 135 8.25 -9.79 -16.73
C ASP A 135 7.72 -8.37 -16.96
N VAL A 136 8.61 -7.38 -17.13
CA VAL A 136 8.22 -6.00 -17.43
C VAL A 136 7.44 -5.91 -18.74
N LYS A 137 7.92 -6.53 -19.83
CA LYS A 137 7.22 -6.51 -21.12
C LYS A 137 5.83 -7.15 -21.04
N ASN A 138 5.73 -8.31 -20.41
CA ASN A 138 4.47 -9.03 -20.28
C ASN A 138 3.43 -8.21 -19.50
N ARG A 139 3.86 -7.47 -18.48
CA ARG A 139 2.99 -6.59 -17.69
C ARG A 139 2.52 -5.37 -18.44
N LEU A 140 3.40 -4.74 -19.21
CA LEU A 140 3.01 -3.62 -20.07
C LEU A 140 1.94 -4.07 -21.07
N ALA A 141 2.13 -5.23 -21.71
CA ALA A 141 1.14 -5.78 -22.64
C ALA A 141 -0.22 -6.08 -21.97
N ALA A 142 -0.23 -6.49 -20.70
CA ALA A 142 -1.45 -6.74 -19.94
C ALA A 142 -2.20 -5.45 -19.51
N LEU A 143 -1.52 -4.30 -19.48
CA LEU A 143 -2.13 -3.00 -19.14
C LEU A 143 -2.71 -2.28 -20.36
N ASP A 144 -2.29 -2.66 -21.57
CA ASP A 144 -2.75 -2.09 -22.85
C ASP A 144 -4.01 -2.79 -23.41
N GLY A 145 -4.48 -3.86 -22.77
CA GLY A 145 -5.69 -4.63 -23.15
C GLY A 145 -6.91 -4.27 -22.31
#